data_AF-A0A6G3X6K4-F1
#
_entry.id   AF-A0A6G3X6K4-F1
#
_cell.length_a   1.000
_cell.length_b   1.000
_cell.length_c   1.000
_cell.angle_alpha   90.00
_cell.angle_beta   90.00
_cell.angle_gamma   90.00
#
_symmetry.space_group_name_H-M   'P 1'
#
loop_
_entity.id
_entity.type
_entity.pdbx_description
1 polymer ?
#
loop_
_entity_poly.entity_id
_entity_poly.type
_entity_poly.pdbx_seq_one_letter_code
_entity_poly.pdbx_strand_id
1 'polypeptide(L)'
;RGLDSVVEVARDVVARGAVNPEFLPEEQRLVPPAELLARLTGEIPRRRDQEAAGAVVCHGDLCLPNIILDPETLEVSGFIDLGRLGAADRHADLALLLANARETWVDEERARVADAAFAERYGMPLDQERLRFYLYLDPLTWG
;
A
#
# COMPACT_ATOMS: atom_id res chain seq x y z
N ARG A 1 8.14 -10.99 7.36
CA ARG A 1 7.69 -9.58 7.28
C ARG A 1 6.37 -9.50 8.05
N GLY A 2 6.04 -8.34 8.61
CA GLY A 2 4.84 -8.11 9.41
C GLY A 2 4.81 -6.63 9.80
N LEU A 3 3.66 -6.10 10.19
CA LEU A 3 3.46 -4.67 10.41
C LEU A 3 4.52 -4.05 11.32
N ASP A 4 4.89 -4.71 12.40
CA ASP A 4 5.90 -4.21 13.34
C ASP A 4 7.26 -3.98 12.68
N SER A 5 7.69 -4.92 11.83
CA SER A 5 8.94 -4.77 11.08
C SER A 5 8.87 -3.61 10.09
N VAL A 6 7.72 -3.38 9.45
CA VAL A 6 7.52 -2.26 8.51
C VAL A 6 7.55 -0.93 9.27
N VAL A 7 6.91 -0.87 10.43
CA VAL A 7 6.91 0.31 11.31
C VAL A 7 8.33 0.63 11.81
N GLU A 8 9.13 -0.38 12.17
CA GLU A 8 10.54 -0.14 12.55
C GLU A 8 11.36 0.45 11.41
N VAL A 9 11.16 -0.03 10.17
CA VAL A 9 11.79 0.59 8.98
C VAL A 9 11.32 2.04 8.81
N ALA A 10 10.02 2.30 8.95
CA ALA A 10 9.49 3.65 8.85
C ALA A 10 10.09 4.59 9.93
N ARG A 11 10.24 4.10 11.16
CA ARG A 11 10.89 4.83 12.26
C ARG A 11 12.34 5.17 11.93
N ASP A 12 13.11 4.22 11.42
CA ASP A 12 14.51 4.44 11.01
C ASP A 12 14.62 5.50 9.91
N VAL A 13 13.90 5.32 8.81
CA VAL A 13 13.92 6.21 7.64
C VAL A 13 13.52 7.64 8.03
N VAL A 14 12.47 7.78 8.85
CA VAL A 14 12.04 9.09 9.37
C VAL A 14 13.10 9.69 10.31
N ALA A 15 13.67 8.90 11.23
CA ALA A 15 14.65 9.38 12.20
C ALA A 15 15.94 9.91 11.54
N ARG A 16 16.36 9.31 10.43
CA ARG A 16 17.53 9.76 9.66
C ARG A 16 17.22 10.78 8.57
N GLY A 17 15.95 11.23 8.47
CA GLY A 17 15.53 12.26 7.52
C GLY A 17 15.62 11.84 6.05
N ALA A 18 15.43 10.55 5.76
CA ALA A 18 15.66 9.98 4.42
C ALA A 18 14.39 9.76 3.59
N VAL A 19 13.21 10.10 4.13
CA VAL A 19 11.94 10.00 3.39
C VAL A 19 12.02 10.81 2.10
N ASN A 20 11.80 10.16 0.97
CA ASN A 20 11.66 10.84 -0.32
C ASN A 20 10.28 11.53 -0.42
N PRO A 21 10.21 12.87 -0.48
CA PRO A 21 8.94 13.58 -0.58
C PRO A 21 8.14 13.27 -1.85
N GLU A 22 8.79 12.79 -2.92
CA GLU A 22 8.09 12.45 -4.17
C GLU A 22 7.17 11.25 -4.02
N PHE A 23 7.48 10.33 -3.09
CA PHE A 23 6.65 9.16 -2.79
C PHE A 23 5.47 9.48 -1.87
N LEU A 24 5.47 10.66 -1.23
CA LEU A 24 4.33 11.09 -0.44
C LEU A 24 3.17 11.53 -1.34
N PRO A 25 1.92 11.22 -0.94
CA PRO A 25 0.74 11.85 -1.54
C PRO A 25 0.89 13.36 -1.57
N GLU A 26 0.39 14.01 -2.62
CA GLU A 26 0.60 15.45 -2.85
C GLU A 26 0.21 16.31 -1.64
N GLU A 27 -0.90 15.96 -0.98
CA GLU A 27 -1.41 16.64 0.20
C GLU A 27 -0.52 16.49 1.46
N GLN A 28 0.45 15.57 1.44
CA GLN A 28 1.37 15.29 2.55
C GLN A 28 2.79 15.80 2.33
N ARG A 29 3.14 16.22 1.11
CA ARG A 29 4.53 16.61 0.75
C ARG A 29 5.08 17.77 1.58
N LEU A 30 4.22 18.62 2.13
CA LEU A 30 4.60 19.76 2.96
C LEU A 30 4.56 19.46 4.48
N VAL A 31 4.14 18.25 4.87
CA VAL A 31 4.05 17.84 6.27
C VAL A 31 5.36 17.15 6.67
N PRO A 32 5.98 17.50 7.82
CA PRO A 32 7.18 16.81 8.28
C PRO A 32 6.95 15.30 8.44
N PRO A 33 7.84 14.42 7.94
CA PRO A 33 7.66 12.97 8.03
C PRO A 33 7.47 12.43 9.45
N ALA A 34 8.10 13.06 10.45
CA ALA A 34 7.90 12.73 11.86
C ALA A 34 6.45 12.94 12.32
N GLU A 35 5.77 13.97 11.80
CA GLU A 35 4.36 14.22 12.09
C GLU A 35 3.46 13.20 11.37
N LEU A 36 3.79 12.83 10.11
CA LEU A 36 3.09 11.78 9.37
C LEU A 36 3.16 10.44 10.12
N LEU A 37 4.35 10.05 10.58
CA LEU A 37 4.53 8.82 11.37
C LEU A 37 3.76 8.88 12.71
N ALA A 38 3.75 10.05 13.36
CA ALA A 38 2.99 10.24 14.60
C ALA A 38 1.48 10.05 14.40
N ARG A 39 0.91 10.51 13.27
CA ARG A 39 -0.50 10.31 12.92
C ARG A 39 -0.87 8.84 12.79
N LEU A 40 0.03 8.01 12.27
CA LEU A 40 -0.18 6.57 12.10
C LEU A 40 0.00 5.77 13.39
N THR A 41 0.80 6.27 14.32
CA THR A 41 1.23 5.51 15.52
C THR A 41 0.06 5.04 16.38
N GLY A 42 -1.02 5.82 16.47
CA GLY A 42 -2.23 5.46 17.22
C GLY A 42 -3.03 4.32 16.59
N GLU A 43 -2.92 4.10 15.27
CA GLU A 43 -3.64 3.04 14.56
C GLU A 43 -2.93 1.68 14.65
N ILE A 44 -1.62 1.66 14.92
CA ILE A 44 -0.77 0.45 14.86
C ILE A 44 -1.33 -0.73 15.67
N PRO A 45 -1.75 -0.58 16.95
CA PRO A 45 -2.25 -1.73 17.70
C PRO A 45 -3.45 -2.42 17.02
N ARG A 46 -4.41 -1.63 16.52
CA ARG A 46 -5.58 -2.15 15.80
C ARG A 46 -5.17 -2.82 14.50
N ARG A 47 -4.24 -2.23 13.74
CA ARG A 47 -3.76 -2.81 12.47
C ARG A 47 -2.99 -4.10 12.70
N ARG A 48 -2.22 -4.20 13.80
CA ARG A 48 -1.52 -5.42 14.20
C ARG A 48 -2.50 -6.55 14.50
N ASP A 49 -3.57 -6.29 15.25
CA ASP A 49 -4.60 -7.29 15.53
C ASP A 49 -5.31 -7.75 14.24
N GLN A 50 -5.59 -6.80 13.32
CA GLN A 50 -6.18 -7.09 12.02
C GLN A 50 -5.26 -7.91 11.09
N GLU A 51 -3.95 -7.69 11.13
CA GLU A 51 -2.95 -8.51 10.44
C GLU A 51 -2.90 -9.91 11.04
N ALA A 52 -2.80 -10.03 12.37
CA ALA A 52 -2.74 -11.31 13.07
C ALA A 52 -3.97 -12.20 12.80
N ALA A 53 -5.15 -11.58 12.63
CA ALA A 53 -6.39 -12.30 12.34
C ALA A 53 -6.51 -12.82 10.89
N GLY A 54 -5.71 -12.33 9.95
CA GLY A 54 -5.98 -12.58 8.53
C GLY A 54 -4.85 -12.28 7.56
N ALA A 55 -3.59 -12.43 7.99
CA ALA A 55 -2.42 -12.24 7.14
C ALA A 55 -2.45 -13.18 5.93
N VAL A 56 -1.95 -12.68 4.80
CA VAL A 56 -1.78 -13.43 3.55
C VAL A 56 -0.35 -13.24 3.04
N VAL A 57 0.04 -13.98 2.01
CA VAL A 57 1.29 -13.68 1.30
C VAL A 57 1.06 -12.46 0.43
N CYS A 58 1.75 -11.36 0.73
CA CYS A 58 1.73 -10.11 -0.01
C CYS A 58 3.03 -9.94 -0.80
N HIS A 59 2.92 -9.38 -2.00
CA HIS A 59 4.03 -8.93 -2.85
C HIS A 59 4.93 -7.95 -2.10
N GLY A 60 4.31 -7.01 -1.37
CA GLY A 60 4.97 -6.02 -0.54
C GLY A 60 5.33 -4.72 -1.24
N ASP A 61 5.00 -4.61 -2.54
CA ASP A 61 5.08 -3.42 -3.39
C ASP A 61 4.22 -3.63 -4.66
N LEU A 62 2.93 -3.94 -4.48
CA LEU A 62 2.04 -4.33 -5.59
C LEU A 62 1.54 -3.11 -6.39
N CYS A 63 2.46 -2.35 -6.98
CA CYS A 63 2.15 -1.28 -7.94
C CYS A 63 2.00 -1.85 -9.37
N LEU A 64 1.31 -1.14 -10.27
CA LEU A 64 1.08 -1.62 -11.65
C LEU A 64 2.37 -1.98 -12.41
N PRO A 65 3.49 -1.25 -12.30
CA PRO A 65 4.74 -1.62 -12.98
C PRO A 65 5.28 -3.01 -12.57
N ASN A 66 4.88 -3.51 -11.40
CA ASN A 66 5.33 -4.79 -10.86
C ASN A 66 4.43 -5.96 -11.26
N ILE A 67 3.38 -5.71 -12.06
CA ILE A 67 2.45 -6.73 -12.58
C ILE A 67 2.68 -6.87 -14.08
N ILE A 68 3.12 -8.06 -14.51
CA ILE A 68 3.38 -8.33 -15.92
C ILE A 68 2.14 -8.96 -16.55
N LEU A 69 1.64 -8.34 -17.61
CA LEU A 69 0.52 -8.84 -18.40
C LEU A 69 1.02 -9.47 -19.69
N ASP A 70 0.41 -10.58 -20.10
CA ASP A 70 0.55 -11.09 -21.46
C ASP A 70 -0.12 -10.10 -22.44
N PRO A 71 0.56 -9.65 -23.51
CA PRO A 71 0.03 -8.62 -24.40
C PRO A 71 -1.11 -9.11 -25.31
N GLU A 72 -1.27 -10.43 -25.49
CA GLU A 72 -2.32 -11.00 -26.34
C GLU A 72 -3.58 -11.33 -25.53
N THR A 73 -3.42 -11.93 -24.35
CA THR A 73 -4.54 -12.40 -23.51
C THR A 73 -4.94 -11.41 -22.41
N LEU A 74 -4.03 -10.48 -22.05
CA LEU A 74 -4.15 -9.57 -20.90
C LEU A 74 -4.25 -10.30 -19.55
N GLU A 75 -3.90 -11.59 -19.51
CA GLU A 75 -3.77 -12.33 -18.26
C GLU A 75 -2.47 -11.96 -17.54
N VAL A 76 -2.45 -12.12 -16.21
CA VAL A 76 -1.25 -11.90 -15.42
C VAL A 76 -0.24 -13.02 -15.70
N SER A 77 0.89 -12.66 -16.30
CA SER A 77 2.00 -13.57 -16.62
C SER A 77 3.00 -13.71 -15.48
N GLY A 78 3.02 -12.76 -14.55
CA GLY A 78 3.91 -12.81 -13.39
C GLY A 78 4.03 -11.50 -12.64
N PHE A 79 4.88 -11.52 -11.62
CA PHE A 79 5.21 -10.39 -10.76
C PHE A 79 6.73 -10.21 -10.71
N ILE A 80 7.18 -8.96 -10.58
CA ILE A 80 8.60 -8.59 -10.47
C ILE A 80 8.81 -7.71 -9.23
N ASP A 81 10.07 -7.49 -8.84
CA ASP A 81 10.42 -6.71 -7.64
C ASP A 81 9.88 -7.29 -6.31
N LEU A 82 10.15 -8.58 -6.11
CA LEU A 82 9.69 -9.35 -4.95
C LEU A 82 10.58 -9.16 -3.70
N GLY A 83 11.40 -8.11 -3.63
CA GLY A 83 12.32 -7.87 -2.50
C GLY A 83 11.61 -7.70 -1.15
N ARG A 84 10.32 -7.37 -1.18
CA ARG A 84 9.45 -7.14 -0.02
C ARG A 84 8.40 -8.24 0.21
N LEU A 85 8.47 -9.35 -0.55
CA LEU A 85 7.52 -10.47 -0.49
C LEU A 85 7.47 -11.09 0.92
N GLY A 86 6.26 -11.34 1.43
CA GLY A 86 6.08 -12.07 2.68
C GLY A 86 4.69 -11.99 3.27
N ALA A 87 4.50 -12.64 4.42
CA ALA A 87 3.24 -12.54 5.16
C ALA A 87 2.99 -11.08 5.60
N ALA A 88 1.79 -10.56 5.34
CA ALA A 88 1.34 -9.25 5.79
C ALA A 88 -0.19 -9.14 5.72
N ASP A 89 -0.73 -8.03 6.21
CA ASP A 89 -2.09 -7.63 5.88
C ASP A 89 -2.24 -7.43 4.36
N ARG A 90 -3.27 -8.04 3.76
CA ARG A 90 -3.60 -7.88 2.34
C ARG A 90 -3.77 -6.43 1.90
N HIS A 91 -4.23 -5.56 2.81
CA HIS A 91 -4.43 -4.15 2.50
C HIS A 91 -3.11 -3.41 2.27
N ALA A 92 -1.96 -3.98 2.65
CA ALA A 92 -0.66 -3.45 2.28
C ALA A 92 -0.46 -3.44 0.76
N ASP A 93 -0.80 -4.53 0.07
CA ASP A 93 -0.73 -4.61 -1.39
C ASP A 93 -1.89 -3.86 -2.06
N LEU A 94 -3.12 -4.05 -1.56
CA LEU A 94 -4.30 -3.45 -2.17
C LEU A 94 -4.26 -1.91 -2.13
N ALA A 95 -3.70 -1.32 -1.08
CA ALA A 95 -3.54 0.13 -0.99
C ALA A 95 -2.68 0.68 -2.14
N LEU A 96 -1.55 0.03 -2.42
CA LEU A 96 -0.62 0.42 -3.48
C LEU A 96 -1.21 0.18 -4.87
N LEU A 97 -1.82 -0.99 -5.08
CA LEU A 97 -2.46 -1.35 -6.35
C LEU A 97 -3.55 -0.33 -6.73
N LEU A 98 -4.47 -0.05 -5.81
CA LEU A 98 -5.60 0.83 -6.08
C LEU A 98 -5.18 2.29 -6.22
N ALA A 99 -4.20 2.74 -5.43
CA ALA A 99 -3.66 4.10 -5.55
C ALA A 99 -2.95 4.29 -6.90
N ASN A 100 -2.08 3.37 -7.30
CA ASN A 100 -1.35 3.46 -8.56
C ASN A 100 -2.28 3.26 -9.78
N ALA A 101 -3.28 2.38 -9.68
CA ALA A 101 -4.30 2.23 -10.73
C ALA A 101 -5.16 3.49 -10.91
N ARG A 102 -5.37 4.27 -9.85
CA ARG A 102 -6.15 5.52 -9.91
C ARG A 102 -5.61 6.50 -10.96
N GLU A 103 -4.29 6.56 -11.13
CA GLU A 103 -3.62 7.43 -12.11
C GLU A 103 -3.86 7.01 -13.58
N THR A 104 -4.34 5.78 -13.81
CA THR A 104 -4.63 5.26 -15.16
C THR A 104 -6.05 5.58 -15.61
N TRP A 105 -6.97 5.82 -14.68
CA TRP A 105 -8.37 6.11 -15.01
C TRP A 105 -8.55 7.54 -15.48
N VAL A 106 -9.48 7.73 -16.42
CA VAL A 106 -9.79 9.05 -17.01
C VAL A 106 -10.38 10.01 -15.96
N ASP A 107 -11.15 9.48 -15.02
CA ASP A 107 -11.83 10.24 -13.98
C ASP A 107 -12.11 9.36 -12.75
N GLU A 108 -12.43 10.04 -11.65
CA GLU A 108 -12.70 9.44 -10.34
C GLU A 108 -13.95 8.54 -10.32
N GLU A 109 -14.93 8.81 -11.18
CA GLU A 109 -16.15 8.00 -11.27
C GLU A 109 -15.83 6.60 -11.82
N ARG A 110 -15.07 6.54 -12.92
CA ARG A 110 -14.60 5.28 -13.50
C ARG A 110 -13.66 4.52 -12.57
N ALA A 111 -12.77 5.23 -11.88
CA ALA A 111 -11.89 4.63 -10.87
C ALA A 111 -12.71 3.93 -9.78
N ARG A 112 -13.77 4.57 -9.26
CA ARG A 112 -14.65 3.96 -8.24
C ARG A 112 -15.42 2.75 -8.75
N VAL A 113 -15.90 2.78 -9.99
CA VAL A 113 -16.55 1.62 -10.61
C VAL A 113 -15.57 0.45 -10.72
N ALA A 114 -14.32 0.73 -11.12
CA ALA A 114 -13.28 -0.28 -11.18
C ALA A 114 -12.90 -0.83 -9.80
N ASP A 115 -12.74 0.01 -8.78
CA ASP A 115 -12.48 -0.41 -7.40
C ASP A 115 -13.59 -1.33 -6.87
N ALA A 116 -14.85 -1.02 -7.18
CA ALA A 116 -16.00 -1.84 -6.79
C ALA A 116 -16.01 -3.20 -7.51
N ALA A 117 -15.76 -3.22 -8.82
CA ALA A 117 -15.66 -4.45 -9.60
C ALA A 117 -14.46 -5.33 -9.13
N PHE A 118 -13.34 -4.68 -8.80
CA PHE A 118 -12.18 -5.35 -8.20
C PHE A 118 -12.55 -5.97 -6.85
N ALA A 119 -13.19 -5.22 -5.95
CA ALA A 119 -13.58 -5.71 -4.62
C ALA A 119 -14.55 -6.90 -4.71
N GLU A 120 -15.54 -6.84 -5.61
CA GLU A 120 -16.46 -7.94 -5.89
C GLU A 120 -15.71 -9.19 -6.35
N ARG A 121 -14.77 -9.04 -7.30
CA ARG A 121 -14.01 -10.18 -7.83
C ARG A 121 -12.99 -10.73 -6.86
N TYR A 122 -12.35 -9.86 -6.08
CA TYR A 122 -11.41 -10.23 -5.01
C TYR A 122 -12.14 -10.93 -3.85
N GLY A 123 -13.46 -10.73 -3.73
CA GLY A 123 -14.33 -11.50 -2.83
C GLY A 123 -14.41 -10.93 -1.42
N MET A 124 -14.07 -9.66 -1.22
CA MET A 124 -14.23 -9.01 0.07
C MET A 124 -14.37 -7.48 -0.05
N PRO A 125 -15.07 -6.83 0.90
CA PRO A 125 -15.13 -5.37 0.94
C PRO A 125 -13.76 -4.77 1.25
N LEU A 126 -13.48 -3.63 0.59
CA LEU A 126 -12.28 -2.83 0.83
C LEU A 126 -12.47 -1.96 2.08
N ASP A 127 -11.71 -2.25 3.14
CA ASP A 127 -11.66 -1.41 4.34
C ASP A 127 -10.84 -0.14 4.06
N GLN A 128 -11.55 0.96 3.85
CA GLN A 128 -10.97 2.26 3.47
C GLN A 128 -10.00 2.80 4.54
N GLU A 129 -10.24 2.53 5.82
CA GLU A 129 -9.32 2.97 6.87
C GLU A 129 -8.01 2.17 6.81
N ARG A 130 -8.08 0.86 6.54
CA ARG A 130 -6.88 0.02 6.34
C ARG A 130 -6.11 0.42 5.10
N LEU A 131 -6.81 0.63 3.98
CA LEU A 131 -6.16 1.08 2.73
C LEU A 131 -5.40 2.40 2.96
N ARG A 132 -6.05 3.40 3.57
CA ARG A 132 -5.43 4.68 3.88
C ARG A 132 -4.20 4.51 4.79
N PHE A 133 -4.31 3.68 5.82
CA PHE A 133 -3.20 3.43 6.74
C PHE A 133 -1.96 2.91 5.99
N TYR A 134 -2.10 1.87 5.16
CA TYR A 134 -0.98 1.31 4.42
C TYR A 134 -0.46 2.24 3.33
N LEU A 135 -1.35 2.96 2.64
CA LEU A 135 -0.97 3.96 1.64
C LEU A 135 -0.09 5.07 2.24
N TYR A 136 -0.39 5.49 3.47
CA TYR A 136 0.38 6.54 4.16
C TYR A 136 1.61 6.00 4.88
N LEU A 137 1.63 4.71 5.23
CA LEU A 137 2.80 4.08 5.84
C LEU A 137 3.91 3.81 4.82
N ASP A 138 3.57 3.31 3.62
CA ASP A 138 4.57 2.81 2.67
C ASP A 138 5.63 3.85 2.28
N PRO A 139 5.30 5.11 1.90
CA PRO A 139 6.30 6.13 1.56
C PRO A 139 7.32 6.41 2.67
N LEU A 140 6.91 6.23 3.93
CA LEU A 140 7.79 6.44 5.09
C LEU A 140 8.84 5.32 5.24
N THR A 141 8.75 4.24 4.47
CA THR A 141 9.65 3.09 4.51
C THR A 141 10.74 3.12 3.44
N TRP A 142 10.81 4.21 2.66
CA TRP A 142 11.76 4.38 1.56
C TRP A 142 12.74 5.51 1.87
N GLY A 143 14.04 5.20 1.90
CA GLY A 143 15.13 6.16 2.06
C GLY A 143 16.48 5.50 2.24
#